data_AF-A0A3B8HSW1-F1
#
_entry.id   AF-A0A3B8HSW1-F1
#
_cell.length_a   1.000
_cell.length_b   1.000
_cell.length_c   1.000
_cell.angle_alpha   90.00
_cell.angle_beta   90.00
_cell.angle_gamma   90.00
#
_symmetry.space_group_name_H-M   'P 1'
#
loop_
_entity.id
_entity.type
_entity.pdbx_description
1 polymer ?
#
loop_
_entity_poly.entity_id
_entity_poly.type
_entity_poly.pdbx_seq_one_letter_code
_entity_poly.pdbx_strand_id
1 'polypeptide(L)'
;RLHPYKSKEWWSKIQQAVEDTRGEVVLYEHQLIDALYHSTCGGQTASAQEVFGCEIAYLQSVKCDYCKISKRYKTEQAFAWSEIAAISGEGTCIQVMATTSSGRIKQVKVNEKTMSGPAFRQAFALPSTWCTISVNEQGVTMVSRGYGHGVGLCQYGAQGMALQGKNYQQILRHYYPRTRIYKLPY
;
A
#
# COMPACT_ATOMS: atom_id res chain seq x y z
N ARG A 1 19.28 -15.14 3.65
CA ARG A 1 20.44 -15.08 4.57
C ARG A 1 20.89 -13.62 4.68
N LEU A 2 20.71 -12.99 5.84
CA LEU A 2 21.30 -11.67 6.12
C LEU A 2 22.80 -11.85 6.32
N HIS A 3 23.62 -11.03 5.67
CA HIS A 3 25.07 -11.09 5.79
C HIS A 3 25.47 -10.51 7.16
N PRO A 4 26.13 -11.28 8.04
CA PRO A 4 26.31 -10.94 9.46
C PRO A 4 27.14 -9.67 9.73
N TYR A 5 27.90 -9.17 8.76
CA TYR A 5 28.70 -7.95 8.90
C TYR A 5 27.89 -6.66 8.80
N LYS A 6 26.80 -6.63 8.00
CA LYS A 6 25.98 -5.41 7.84
C LYS A 6 24.93 -5.23 8.93
N SER A 7 24.66 -6.29 9.71
CA SER A 7 23.61 -6.24 10.74
C SER A 7 23.93 -5.25 11.86
N LYS A 8 25.19 -5.19 12.33
CA LYS A 8 25.61 -4.27 13.39
C LYS A 8 25.58 -2.81 12.96
N GLU A 9 26.04 -2.52 11.74
CA GLU A 9 26.00 -1.18 11.15
C GLU A 9 24.56 -0.69 10.96
N TRP A 10 23.70 -1.53 10.37
CA TRP A 10 22.28 -1.20 10.19
C TRP A 10 21.56 -1.01 11.52
N TRP A 11 21.88 -1.85 12.51
CA TRP A 11 21.33 -1.72 13.85
C TRP A 11 21.69 -0.36 14.46
N SER A 12 22.96 0.03 14.42
CA SER A 12 23.41 1.34 14.92
C SER A 12 22.71 2.50 14.20
N LYS A 13 22.56 2.43 12.88
CA LYS A 13 21.84 3.46 12.11
C LYS A 13 20.36 3.56 12.49
N ILE A 14 19.70 2.43 12.74
CA ILE A 14 18.30 2.41 13.20
C ILE A 14 18.20 3.00 14.61
N GLN A 15 19.11 2.63 15.52
CA GLN A 15 19.14 3.18 16.87
C GLN A 15 19.31 4.71 16.85
N GLN A 16 20.23 5.22 16.02
CA GLN A 16 20.41 6.66 15.88
C GLN A 16 19.14 7.36 15.39
N ALA A 17 18.45 6.81 14.38
CA ALA A 17 17.20 7.40 13.89
C ALA A 17 16.09 7.42 14.96
N VAL A 18 16.03 6.40 15.83
CA VAL A 18 15.10 6.36 16.96
C VAL A 18 15.48 7.41 18.01
N GLU A 19 16.77 7.56 18.33
CA GLU A 19 17.22 8.55 19.32
C GLU A 19 17.03 9.99 18.80
N ASP A 20 17.35 10.26 17.54
CA ASP A 20 17.17 11.58 16.91
C ASP A 20 15.71 12.03 16.93
N THR A 21 14.77 11.08 16.86
CA THR A 21 13.33 11.32 16.89
C THR A 21 12.68 10.99 18.23
N ARG A 22 13.49 10.81 19.29
CA ARG A 22 13.01 10.32 20.59
C ARG A 22 11.90 11.19 21.17
N GLY A 23 10.74 10.59 21.40
CA GLY A 23 9.57 11.28 21.95
C GLY A 23 8.92 12.30 21.00
N GLU A 24 9.21 12.21 19.70
CA GLU A 24 8.40 12.85 18.68
C GLU A 24 7.22 11.97 18.32
N VAL A 25 6.04 12.57 18.31
CA VAL A 25 4.78 11.93 17.92
C VAL A 25 4.09 12.75 16.85
N VAL A 26 3.24 12.11 16.04
CA VAL A 26 2.43 12.81 15.04
C VAL A 26 1.03 12.99 15.60
N LEU A 27 0.53 14.23 15.60
CA LEU A 27 -0.77 14.59 16.13
C LEU A 27 -1.68 15.19 15.05
N TYR A 28 -2.97 14.91 15.18
CA TYR A 28 -4.07 15.62 14.52
C TYR A 28 -5.03 16.11 15.62
N GLU A 29 -5.40 17.39 15.61
CA GLU A 29 -6.30 17.99 16.63
C GLU A 29 -5.93 17.60 18.08
N HIS A 30 -4.63 17.66 18.41
CA HIS A 30 -4.06 17.30 19.72
C HIS A 30 -4.15 15.81 20.12
N GLN A 31 -4.64 14.93 19.24
CA GLN A 31 -4.70 13.49 19.46
C GLN A 31 -3.64 12.75 18.63
N LEU A 32 -3.18 11.60 19.13
CA LEU A 32 -2.29 10.71 18.38
C LEU A 32 -3.00 10.21 17.13
N ILE A 33 -2.28 10.19 16.01
CA ILE A 33 -2.82 9.59 14.78
C ILE A 33 -2.61 8.08 14.75
N ASP A 34 -3.48 7.39 14.01
CA ASP A 34 -3.17 6.07 13.47
C ASP A 34 -2.17 6.20 12.32
N ALA A 35 -0.89 6.06 12.62
CA ALA A 35 0.22 6.19 11.66
C ALA A 35 0.37 4.96 10.76
N LEU A 36 -0.69 4.60 10.02
CA LEU A 36 -0.71 3.44 9.12
C LEU A 36 0.33 3.58 8.01
N TYR A 37 1.01 2.48 7.69
CA TYR A 37 2.04 2.45 6.66
C TYR A 37 2.06 1.14 5.89
N HIS A 38 2.57 1.18 4.66
CA HIS A 38 2.67 0.03 3.78
C HIS A 38 3.93 0.10 2.92
N SER A 39 4.27 -1.00 2.22
CA SER A 39 5.53 -1.08 1.47
C SER A 39 5.59 -0.12 0.28
N THR A 40 4.67 -0.25 -0.66
CA THR A 40 4.71 0.49 -1.93
C THR A 40 3.29 0.83 -2.37
N CYS A 41 2.97 2.09 -2.65
CA CYS A 41 1.60 2.48 -3.02
C CYS A 41 1.26 2.28 -4.50
N GLY A 42 2.27 2.17 -5.38
CA GLY A 42 2.07 2.02 -6.83
C GLY A 42 1.79 3.32 -7.59
N GLY A 43 1.97 4.48 -6.93
CA GLY A 43 1.84 5.83 -7.52
C GLY A 43 0.89 6.77 -6.77
N GLN A 44 0.04 6.23 -5.91
CA GLN A 44 -0.91 7.01 -5.09
C GLN A 44 -1.35 6.18 -3.89
N THR A 45 -1.52 6.79 -2.72
CA THR A 45 -2.09 6.12 -1.55
C THR A 45 -3.62 5.97 -1.67
N ALA A 46 -4.23 5.10 -0.87
CA ALA A 46 -5.67 5.05 -0.68
C ALA A 46 -6.07 5.90 0.53
N SER A 47 -7.30 6.42 0.54
CA SER A 47 -7.86 7.00 1.76
C SER A 47 -8.35 5.93 2.73
N ALA A 48 -8.53 6.30 4.00
CA ALA A 48 -9.19 5.44 4.99
C ALA A 48 -10.64 5.11 4.58
N GLN A 49 -11.36 6.04 3.97
CA GLN A 49 -12.73 5.80 3.50
C GLN A 49 -12.80 4.68 2.46
N GLU A 50 -11.82 4.64 1.55
CA GLU A 50 -11.77 3.62 0.51
C GLU A 50 -11.50 2.20 1.05
N VAL A 51 -10.72 2.09 2.12
CA VAL A 51 -10.23 0.79 2.63
C VAL A 51 -11.00 0.32 3.86
N PHE A 52 -11.39 1.24 4.74
CA PHE A 52 -12.04 0.97 6.03
C PHE A 52 -13.47 1.51 6.13
N GLY A 53 -13.91 2.32 5.15
CA GLY A 53 -15.28 2.86 5.14
C GLY A 53 -15.52 4.04 6.07
N CYS A 54 -14.47 4.60 6.69
CA CYS A 54 -14.53 5.77 7.55
C CYS A 54 -13.64 6.91 7.05
N GLU A 55 -14.14 8.14 7.16
CA GLU A 55 -13.37 9.35 6.86
C GLU A 55 -12.41 9.67 8.00
N ILE A 56 -11.12 9.68 7.69
CA ILE A 56 -10.07 10.06 8.64
C ILE A 56 -9.24 11.17 8.00
N ALA A 57 -9.25 12.35 8.65
CA ALA A 57 -8.76 13.59 8.07
C ALA A 57 -7.29 13.55 7.61
N TYR A 58 -6.45 12.79 8.32
CA TYR A 58 -5.02 12.64 8.01
C TYR A 58 -4.68 11.37 7.22
N LEU A 59 -5.66 10.51 6.90
CA LEU A 59 -5.47 9.31 6.07
C LEU A 59 -6.20 9.48 4.73
N GLN A 60 -5.74 10.46 3.97
CA GLN A 60 -6.31 10.81 2.67
C GLN A 60 -5.45 10.24 1.52
N SER A 61 -6.05 10.12 0.34
CA SER A 61 -5.30 9.72 -0.85
C SER A 61 -4.36 10.85 -1.28
N VAL A 62 -3.07 10.53 -1.39
CA VAL A 62 -2.02 11.45 -1.85
C VAL A 62 -1.23 10.83 -3.00
N LYS A 63 -0.87 11.67 -3.98
CA LYS A 63 -0.01 11.27 -5.09
C LYS A 63 1.40 10.94 -4.59
N CYS A 64 2.01 9.88 -5.10
CA CYS A 64 3.36 9.45 -4.69
C CYS A 64 4.22 9.11 -5.92
N ASP A 65 4.95 10.10 -6.40
CA ASP A 65 5.86 9.98 -7.55
C ASP A 65 7.19 9.28 -7.22
N TYR A 66 7.45 9.03 -5.92
CA TYR A 66 8.76 8.63 -5.41
C TYR A 66 8.95 7.11 -5.30
N CYS A 67 7.88 6.31 -5.35
CA CYS A 67 7.95 4.88 -5.06
C CYS A 67 8.30 3.98 -6.26
N LYS A 68 8.54 4.57 -7.45
CA LYS A 68 8.91 3.83 -8.68
C LYS A 68 10.21 3.04 -8.57
N ILE A 69 11.07 3.41 -7.61
CA ILE A 69 12.31 2.67 -7.28
C ILE A 69 12.04 1.27 -6.70
N SER A 70 10.83 1.00 -6.23
CA SER A 70 10.46 -0.28 -5.64
C SER A 70 10.32 -1.37 -6.71
N LYS A 71 10.95 -2.52 -6.48
CA LYS A 71 10.68 -3.74 -7.27
C LYS A 71 9.24 -4.23 -7.15
N ARG A 72 8.50 -3.74 -6.14
CA ARG A 72 7.08 -4.03 -5.92
C ARG A 72 6.16 -2.94 -6.47
N TYR A 73 6.67 -2.00 -7.28
CA TYR A 73 5.85 -0.94 -7.88
C TYR A 73 4.79 -1.52 -8.82
N LYS A 74 5.14 -2.54 -9.59
CA LYS A 74 4.26 -3.28 -10.50
C LYS A 74 4.62 -4.76 -10.41
N THR A 75 3.62 -5.63 -10.29
CA THR A 75 3.79 -7.08 -10.26
C THR A 75 2.78 -7.70 -11.20
N GLU A 76 3.23 -8.64 -12.02
CA GLU A 76 2.39 -9.38 -12.95
C GLU A 76 2.28 -10.83 -12.47
N GLN A 77 1.07 -11.37 -12.50
CA GLN A 77 0.76 -12.75 -12.18
C GLN A 77 -0.20 -13.29 -13.25
N ALA A 78 0.11 -14.46 -13.80
CA ALA A 78 -0.77 -15.18 -14.71
C ALA A 78 -1.41 -16.36 -13.99
N PHE A 79 -2.68 -16.60 -14.28
CA PHE A 79 -3.46 -17.70 -13.73
C PHE A 79 -4.17 -18.42 -14.87
N ALA A 80 -4.04 -19.75 -14.91
CA ALA A 80 -4.84 -20.58 -15.81
C ALA A 80 -6.31 -20.60 -15.36
N TRP A 81 -7.24 -20.89 -16.28
CA TRP A 81 -8.65 -21.02 -15.94
C TRP A 81 -8.94 -22.08 -14.88
N SER A 82 -8.15 -23.15 -14.83
CA SER A 82 -8.23 -24.18 -13.78
C SER A 82 -7.94 -23.62 -12.37
N GLU A 83 -7.00 -22.67 -12.26
CA GLU A 83 -6.69 -22.00 -10.99
C GLU A 83 -7.81 -21.04 -10.57
N ILE A 84 -8.42 -20.33 -11.54
CA ILE A 84 -9.60 -19.49 -11.29
C ILE A 84 -10.78 -20.37 -10.82
N ALA A 85 -10.99 -21.51 -11.48
CA ALA A 85 -12.08 -22.43 -11.19
C ALA A 85 -11.98 -23.02 -9.78
N ALA A 86 -10.77 -23.32 -9.30
CA ALA A 86 -10.54 -23.78 -7.93
C ALA A 86 -11.01 -22.80 -6.85
N ILE A 87 -11.10 -21.50 -7.15
CA ILE A 87 -11.48 -20.44 -6.21
C ILE A 87 -12.95 -20.02 -6.35
N SER A 88 -13.49 -20.09 -7.57
CA SER A 88 -14.76 -19.45 -7.94
C SER A 88 -15.77 -20.37 -8.63
N GLY A 89 -15.42 -21.64 -8.85
CA GLY A 89 -16.19 -22.59 -9.66
C GLY A 89 -15.89 -22.45 -11.16
N GLU A 90 -16.35 -23.41 -11.95
CA GLU A 90 -16.13 -23.44 -13.40
C GLU A 90 -16.61 -22.16 -14.10
N GLY A 91 -15.85 -21.74 -15.12
CA GLY A 91 -16.18 -20.58 -15.95
C GLY A 91 -14.96 -19.73 -16.30
N THR A 92 -15.17 -18.81 -17.24
CA THR A 92 -14.12 -17.97 -17.85
C THR A 92 -14.43 -16.47 -17.76
N CYS A 93 -15.19 -16.05 -16.76
CA CYS A 93 -15.65 -14.67 -16.62
C CYS A 93 -15.02 -13.98 -15.42
N ILE A 94 -14.34 -12.85 -15.65
CA ILE A 94 -13.91 -11.93 -14.58
C ILE A 94 -14.31 -10.51 -14.95
N GLN A 95 -15.12 -9.88 -14.10
CA GLN A 95 -15.61 -8.53 -14.30
C GLN A 95 -15.37 -7.68 -13.05
N VAL A 96 -14.62 -6.59 -13.19
CA VAL A 96 -14.50 -5.57 -12.14
C VAL A 96 -15.80 -4.78 -12.10
N MET A 97 -16.56 -4.92 -11.00
CA MET A 97 -17.88 -4.32 -10.84
C MET A 97 -17.80 -2.88 -10.33
N ALA A 98 -16.82 -2.61 -9.47
CA ALA A 98 -16.62 -1.28 -8.90
C ALA A 98 -15.16 -1.05 -8.52
N THR A 99 -14.73 0.20 -8.65
CA THR A 99 -13.42 0.68 -8.18
C THR A 99 -13.60 1.80 -7.15
N THR A 100 -12.57 2.02 -6.34
CA THR A 100 -12.48 3.19 -5.47
C THR A 100 -12.03 4.42 -6.27
N SER A 101 -12.10 5.61 -5.68
CA SER A 101 -11.61 6.85 -6.30
C SER A 101 -10.13 6.82 -6.69
N SER A 102 -9.31 6.02 -5.99
CA SER A 102 -7.90 5.81 -6.34
C SER A 102 -7.67 4.69 -7.36
N GLY A 103 -8.74 4.10 -7.92
CA GLY A 103 -8.68 3.06 -8.95
C GLY A 103 -8.42 1.64 -8.41
N ARG A 104 -8.53 1.42 -7.10
CA ARG A 104 -8.43 0.08 -6.49
C ARG A 104 -9.72 -0.69 -6.69
N ILE A 105 -9.63 -2.01 -6.88
CA ILE A 105 -10.81 -2.87 -6.98
C ILE A 105 -11.58 -2.80 -5.65
N LYS A 106 -12.85 -2.38 -5.73
CA LYS A 106 -13.78 -2.41 -4.60
C LYS A 106 -14.58 -3.71 -4.62
N GLN A 107 -15.04 -4.12 -5.80
CA GLN A 107 -15.84 -5.32 -6.00
C GLN A 107 -15.56 -5.94 -7.37
N VAL A 108 -15.55 -7.27 -7.42
CA VAL A 108 -15.32 -8.05 -8.63
C VAL A 108 -16.26 -9.25 -8.64
N LYS A 109 -16.79 -9.60 -9.82
CA LYS A 109 -17.49 -10.84 -10.08
C LYS A 109 -16.53 -11.78 -10.82
N VAL A 110 -16.30 -12.96 -10.26
CA VAL A 110 -15.47 -14.03 -10.83
C VAL A 110 -16.40 -15.24 -10.99
N ASN A 111 -16.72 -15.60 -12.22
CA ASN A 111 -17.78 -16.56 -12.54
C ASN A 111 -19.08 -16.16 -11.79
N GLU A 112 -19.69 -17.05 -11.01
CA GLU A 112 -20.89 -16.70 -10.23
C GLU A 112 -20.60 -16.05 -8.87
N LYS A 113 -19.33 -15.95 -8.46
CA LYS A 113 -18.94 -15.46 -7.15
C LYS A 113 -18.64 -13.96 -7.18
N THR A 114 -19.36 -13.19 -6.39
CA THR A 114 -19.04 -11.79 -6.14
C THR A 114 -18.15 -11.66 -4.91
N MET A 115 -17.06 -10.91 -5.02
CA MET A 115 -16.05 -10.74 -3.97
C MET A 115 -15.70 -9.26 -3.79
N SER A 116 -15.34 -8.90 -2.55
CA SER A 116 -14.70 -7.60 -2.28
C SER A 116 -13.27 -7.58 -2.82
N GLY A 117 -12.72 -6.39 -3.05
CA GLY A 117 -11.30 -6.23 -3.43
C GLY A 117 -10.33 -6.94 -2.48
N PRO A 118 -10.44 -6.78 -1.15
CA PRO A 118 -9.60 -7.51 -0.20
C PRO A 118 -9.73 -9.03 -0.28
N ALA A 119 -10.96 -9.55 -0.43
CA ALA A 119 -11.17 -10.99 -0.57
C ALA A 119 -10.58 -11.52 -1.88
N PHE A 120 -10.72 -10.79 -2.97
CA PHE A 120 -10.10 -11.10 -4.26
C PHE A 120 -8.57 -11.10 -4.16
N ARG A 121 -7.99 -10.06 -3.54
CA ARG A 121 -6.56 -9.97 -3.27
C ARG A 121 -6.07 -11.18 -2.48
N GLN A 122 -6.78 -11.58 -1.42
CA GLN A 122 -6.41 -12.73 -0.61
C GLN A 122 -6.49 -14.04 -1.39
N ALA A 123 -7.57 -14.25 -2.15
CA ALA A 123 -7.80 -15.49 -2.89
C ALA A 123 -6.71 -15.76 -3.94
N PHE A 124 -6.24 -14.71 -4.62
CA PHE A 124 -5.21 -14.82 -5.67
C PHE A 124 -3.81 -14.40 -5.19
N ALA A 125 -3.62 -14.26 -3.88
CA ALA A 125 -2.37 -13.81 -3.25
C ALA A 125 -1.77 -12.54 -3.90
N LEU A 126 -2.63 -11.60 -4.29
CA LEU A 126 -2.20 -10.39 -4.99
C LEU A 126 -1.48 -9.41 -4.04
N PRO A 127 -0.46 -8.69 -4.52
CA PRO A 127 0.25 -7.67 -3.75
C PRO A 127 -0.65 -6.57 -3.16
N SER A 128 -1.67 -6.16 -3.91
CA SER A 128 -2.57 -5.06 -3.56
C SER A 128 -3.94 -5.25 -4.20
N THR A 129 -4.89 -4.37 -3.86
CA THR A 129 -6.19 -4.28 -4.54
C THR A 129 -6.15 -3.38 -5.78
N TRP A 130 -5.02 -2.73 -6.08
CA TRP A 130 -4.86 -1.93 -7.29
C TRP A 130 -4.40 -2.83 -8.42
N CYS A 131 -5.35 -3.45 -9.13
CA CYS A 131 -5.05 -4.48 -10.11
C CYS A 131 -5.83 -4.24 -11.40
N THR A 132 -5.16 -4.38 -12.54
CA THR A 132 -5.80 -4.48 -13.86
C THR A 132 -5.81 -5.93 -14.30
N ILE A 133 -6.90 -6.36 -14.92
CA ILE A 133 -7.14 -7.76 -15.30
C ILE A 133 -7.27 -7.83 -16.81
N SER A 134 -6.57 -8.76 -17.43
CA SER A 134 -6.64 -9.07 -18.86
C SER A 134 -6.94 -10.55 -19.04
N VAL A 135 -7.89 -10.87 -19.90
CA VAL A 135 -8.42 -12.23 -20.07
C VAL A 135 -8.14 -12.71 -21.49
N ASN A 136 -7.74 -13.97 -21.64
CA ASN A 136 -7.59 -14.64 -22.93
C ASN A 136 -8.05 -16.11 -22.83
N GLU A 137 -7.90 -16.86 -23.93
CA GLU A 137 -8.31 -18.28 -23.99
C GLU A 137 -7.57 -19.18 -22.98
N GLN A 138 -6.33 -18.85 -22.65
CA GLN A 138 -5.46 -19.64 -21.76
C GLN A 138 -5.70 -19.32 -20.27
N GLY A 139 -6.25 -18.14 -19.97
CA GLY A 139 -6.52 -17.72 -18.59
C GLY A 139 -6.53 -16.21 -18.42
N VAL A 140 -5.95 -15.77 -17.30
CA VAL A 140 -6.04 -14.39 -16.82
C VAL A 140 -4.67 -13.88 -16.43
N THR A 141 -4.30 -12.71 -16.95
CA THR A 141 -3.14 -11.95 -16.48
C THR A 141 -3.61 -10.81 -15.59
N MET A 142 -3.09 -10.77 -14.37
CA MET A 142 -3.38 -9.77 -13.35
C MET A 142 -2.14 -8.92 -13.09
N VAL A 143 -2.27 -7.61 -13.26
CA VAL A 143 -1.17 -6.66 -13.09
C VAL A 143 -1.49 -5.76 -11.90
N SER A 144 -0.86 -6.07 -10.76
CA SER A 144 -0.99 -5.30 -9.52
C SER A 144 -0.01 -4.14 -9.47
N ARG A 145 -0.46 -3.00 -8.93
CA ARG A 145 0.37 -1.83 -8.60
C ARG A 145 0.56 -1.73 -7.09
N GLY A 146 1.80 -1.58 -6.66
CA GLY A 146 2.15 -1.49 -5.25
C GLY A 146 2.01 -2.81 -4.47
N TYR A 147 2.23 -2.73 -3.16
CA TYR A 147 2.23 -3.83 -2.21
C TYR A 147 1.77 -3.35 -0.84
N GLY A 148 0.70 -3.96 -0.33
CA GLY A 148 0.06 -3.61 0.94
C GLY A 148 -1.30 -2.92 0.77
N HIS A 149 -1.85 -2.43 1.88
CA HIS A 149 -3.20 -1.85 1.92
C HIS A 149 -3.28 -0.46 1.28
N GLY A 150 -2.16 0.26 1.16
CA GLY A 150 -2.08 1.53 0.43
C GLY A 150 -2.43 2.78 1.24
N VAL A 151 -2.86 2.67 2.49
CA VAL A 151 -3.24 3.80 3.35
C VAL A 151 -2.02 4.37 4.08
N GLY A 152 -1.98 5.68 4.27
CA GLY A 152 -0.93 6.38 5.02
C GLY A 152 0.44 6.34 4.34
N LEU A 153 1.51 6.15 5.10
CA LEU A 153 2.88 6.28 4.60
C LEU A 153 3.30 5.13 3.68
N CYS A 154 3.80 5.47 2.49
CA CYS A 154 4.42 4.53 1.56
C CYS A 154 5.93 4.43 1.85
N GLN A 155 6.42 3.29 2.37
CA GLN A 155 7.81 3.12 2.81
C GLN A 155 8.83 3.40 1.69
N TYR A 156 8.65 2.81 0.50
CA TYR A 156 9.51 3.10 -0.65
C TYR A 156 9.32 4.52 -1.19
N GLY A 157 8.18 5.14 -0.91
CA GLY A 157 7.94 6.53 -1.25
C GLY A 157 8.70 7.47 -0.33
N ALA A 158 8.68 7.22 0.98
CA ALA A 158 9.52 7.89 1.98
C ALA A 158 11.01 7.74 1.65
N GLN A 159 11.46 6.54 1.26
CA GLN A 159 12.83 6.34 0.79
C GLN A 159 13.14 7.20 -0.45
N GLY A 160 12.27 7.20 -1.45
CA GLY A 160 12.46 8.01 -2.66
C GLY A 160 12.48 9.52 -2.35
N MET A 161 11.63 10.00 -1.44
CA MET A 161 11.67 11.39 -0.96
C MET A 161 12.98 11.72 -0.24
N ALA A 162 13.45 10.83 0.63
CA ALA A 162 14.72 11.01 1.35
C ALA A 162 15.92 11.04 0.39
N LEU A 163 15.93 10.18 -0.64
CA LEU A 163 16.95 10.19 -1.69
C LEU A 163 16.94 11.49 -2.51
N GLN A 164 15.81 12.21 -2.54
CA GLN A 164 15.68 13.55 -3.13
C GLN A 164 15.92 14.67 -2.11
N GLY A 165 16.51 14.37 -0.96
CA GLY A 165 16.90 15.35 0.05
C GLY A 165 15.77 15.85 0.95
N LYS A 166 14.57 15.24 0.91
CA LYS A 166 13.49 15.58 1.84
C LYS A 166 13.80 15.04 3.23
N ASN A 167 13.55 15.85 4.25
CA ASN A 167 13.66 15.41 5.64
C ASN A 167 12.41 14.63 6.11
N TYR A 168 12.50 13.96 7.25
CA TYR A 168 11.40 13.13 7.77
C TYR A 168 10.12 13.93 8.05
N GLN A 169 10.23 15.20 8.44
CA GLN A 169 9.07 16.07 8.69
C GLN A 169 8.29 16.35 7.40
N GLN A 170 9.00 16.62 6.30
CA GLN A 170 8.41 16.79 4.97
C GLN A 170 7.77 15.50 4.47
N ILE A 171 8.40 14.35 4.74
CA ILE A 171 7.87 13.03 4.39
C ILE A 171 6.57 12.75 5.16
N LEU A 172 6.56 12.94 6.48
CA LEU A 172 5.39 12.71 7.32
C LEU A 172 4.24 13.64 6.92
N ARG A 173 4.51 14.93 6.69
CA ARG A 173 3.47 15.90 6.28
C ARG A 173 2.89 15.58 4.88
N HIS A 174 3.66 14.96 3.99
CA HIS A 174 3.16 14.53 2.69
C HIS A 174 2.16 13.37 2.81
N TYR A 175 2.46 12.36 3.63
CA TYR A 175 1.62 11.17 3.77
C TYR A 175 0.49 11.31 4.80
N TYR A 176 0.67 12.19 5.79
CA TYR A 176 -0.31 12.48 6.84
C TYR A 176 -0.65 13.97 6.81
N PRO A 177 -1.43 14.43 5.81
CA PRO A 177 -1.79 15.84 5.68
C PRO A 177 -2.53 16.35 6.93
N ARG A 178 -2.41 17.65 7.19
CA ARG A 178 -3.03 18.33 8.36
C ARG A 178 -2.53 17.86 9.74
N THR A 179 -1.47 17.06 9.79
CA THR A 179 -0.83 16.68 11.05
C THR A 179 0.34 17.59 11.40
N ARG A 180 0.75 17.53 12.66
CA ARG A 180 1.98 18.15 13.15
C ARG A 180 2.80 17.14 13.94
N ILE A 181 4.11 17.30 13.90
CA ILE A 181 5.00 16.60 14.81
C ILE A 181 5.02 17.38 16.13
N TYR A 182 4.92 16.65 17.23
CA TYR A 182 4.95 17.19 18.58
C TYR A 182 6.02 16.46 19.38
N LYS A 183 6.88 17.21 20.06
CA LYS A 183 7.87 16.67 20.98
C LYS A 183 7.24 16.58 22.37
N LEU A 184 7.17 15.38 22.92
CA LEU A 184 6.70 15.18 24.29
C LEU A 184 7.65 15.89 25.27
N PRO A 185 7.12 16.61 26.27
CA PRO A 185 7.94 17.15 27.34
C PRO A 185 8.28 16.01 28.31
N TYR A 186 9.54 15.58 28.33
CA TYR A 186 10.07 14.67 29.34
C TYR A 186 11.53 15.02 29.61
#